data_AF-A0A1Y4P0J0-F1
#
_entry.id   AF-A0A1Y4P0J0-F1
#
_cell.length_a   1.000
_cell.length_b   1.000
_cell.length_c   1.000
_cell.angle_alpha   90.00
_cell.angle_beta   90.00
_cell.angle_gamma   90.00
#
_symmetry.space_group_name_H-M   'P 1'
#
loop_
_entity.id
_entity.type
_entity.pdbx_description
1 polymer ?
#
loop_
_entity_poly.entity_id
_entity_poly.type
_entity_poly.pdbx_seq_one_letter_code
_entity_poly.pdbx_strand_id
1 'polypeptide(L)'
;MTGQMNRKELLNHINQVSFAVDEVKLYLDTHPCDQEALVYFHEYSRKRNEALNEYARAYGPLTIDTASESCTERWNWINEPWPWQEGGC
;
A
#
# COMPACT_ATOMS: atom_id res chain seq x y z
N MET A 1 -2.37 20.57 12.81
CA MET A 1 -2.48 19.24 13.44
C MET A 1 -2.92 18.29 12.34
N THR A 2 -1.99 17.62 11.68
CA THR A 2 -2.32 16.57 10.70
C THR A 2 -2.91 15.40 11.49
N GLY A 3 -4.21 15.17 11.35
CA GLY A 3 -4.87 14.01 11.96
C GLY A 3 -4.31 12.77 11.29
N GLN A 4 -3.51 12.01 12.03
CA GLN A 4 -2.97 10.74 11.56
C GLN A 4 -4.14 9.76 11.35
N MET A 5 -4.28 9.21 10.15
CA MET A 5 -5.35 8.26 9.84
C MET A 5 -5.23 7.04 10.76
N ASN A 6 -6.36 6.54 11.26
CA ASN A 6 -6.35 5.28 12.01
C ASN A 6 -6.04 4.09 11.07
N ARG A 7 -5.71 2.93 11.65
CA ARG A 7 -5.33 1.72 10.90
C ARG A 7 -6.32 1.37 9.77
N LYS A 8 -7.63 1.47 10.03
CA LYS A 8 -8.68 1.13 9.06
C LYS A 8 -8.77 2.18 7.95
N GLU A 9 -8.70 3.46 8.30
CA GLU A 9 -8.72 4.57 7.34
C GLU A 9 -7.52 4.49 6.39
N LEU A 10 -6.32 4.25 6.93
CA LEU A 10 -5.10 4.15 6.13
C LEU A 10 -5.11 2.91 5.24
N LEU A 11 -5.60 1.77 5.74
CA LEU A 11 -5.78 0.56 4.93
C LEU A 11 -6.79 0.77 3.80
N ASN A 12 -7.92 1.44 4.09
CA ASN A 12 -8.90 1.78 3.06
C ASN A 12 -8.32 2.74 2.01
N HIS A 13 -7.52 3.72 2.44
CA HIS A 13 -6.84 4.62 1.51
C HIS A 13 -5.88 3.85 0.60
N ILE A 14 -5.05 2.96 1.18
CA ILE A 14 -4.15 2.06 0.43
C ILE A 14 -4.92 1.24 -0.60
N ASN A 15 -6.08 0.69 -0.23
CA ASN A 15 -6.92 -0.09 -1.14
C ASN A 15 -7.45 0.77 -2.31
N GLN A 16 -7.91 1.99 -2.04
CA GLN A 16 -8.41 2.90 -3.09
C GLN A 16 -7.32 3.29 -4.09
N VAL A 17 -6.14 3.69 -3.60
CA VAL A 17 -5.03 4.07 -4.48
C VAL A 17 -4.44 2.86 -5.20
N SER A 18 -4.45 1.67 -4.58
CA SER A 18 -4.04 0.43 -5.25
C SER A 18 -4.98 0.07 -6.40
N PHE A 19 -6.30 0.18 -6.18
CA PHE A 19 -7.28 -0.03 -7.23
C PHE A 19 -7.07 0.92 -8.42
N ALA A 20 -6.84 2.21 -8.17
CA ALA A 20 -6.56 3.18 -9.24
C ALA A 20 -5.30 2.83 -10.05
N VAL A 21 -4.25 2.32 -9.39
CA VAL A 21 -3.02 1.84 -10.06
C VAL A 21 -3.31 0.61 -10.93
N ASP A 22 -4.08 -0.35 -10.43
CA ASP A 22 -4.44 -1.55 -11.19
C ASP A 22 -5.31 -1.21 -12.40
N GLU A 23 -6.25 -0.27 -12.24
CA GLU A 23 -7.16 0.16 -13.31
C GLU A 23 -6.40 0.83 -14.47
N VAL A 24 -5.54 1.82 -14.15
CA VAL A 24 -4.74 2.50 -15.18
C VAL A 24 -3.70 1.57 -15.82
N LYS A 25 -3.16 0.60 -15.06
CA LYS A 25 -2.26 -0.41 -15.60
C LYS A 25 -2.96 -1.27 -16.65
N LEU A 26 -4.18 -1.73 -16.35
CA LEU A 26 -4.99 -2.50 -17.29
C LEU A 26 -5.34 -1.67 -18.55
N TYR A 27 -5.62 -0.38 -18.38
CA TYR A 27 -5.84 0.52 -19.52
C TYR A 27 -4.59 0.63 -20.42
N LEU A 28 -3.42 0.85 -19.81
CA LEU A 28 -2.14 1.00 -20.50
C LEU A 28 -1.71 -0.26 -21.27
N ASP A 29 -2.15 -1.46 -20.87
CA ASP A 29 -1.94 -2.70 -21.64
C ASP A 29 -2.50 -2.61 -23.08
N THR A 30 -3.50 -1.75 -23.29
CA THR A 30 -4.11 -1.49 -24.61
C THR A 30 -3.73 -0.14 -25.22
N HIS A 31 -3.25 0.80 -24.40
CA HIS A 31 -2.88 2.16 -24.82
C HIS A 31 -1.48 2.56 -24.29
N PRO A 32 -0.40 1.85 -24.69
CA PRO A 32 0.90 1.96 -24.02
C PRO A 32 1.60 3.32 -24.20
N CYS A 33 1.19 4.11 -25.18
CA CYS A 33 1.76 5.43 -25.47
C CYS A 33 0.87 6.59 -24.98
N ASP A 34 -0.20 6.32 -24.25
CA ASP A 34 -1.06 7.36 -23.69
C ASP A 34 -0.31 8.10 -22.56
N GLN A 35 0.10 9.33 -22.86
CA GLN A 35 0.91 10.13 -21.95
C GLN A 35 0.14 10.54 -20.69
N GLU A 36 -1.18 10.75 -20.78
CA GLU A 36 -2.00 11.14 -19.63
C GLU A 36 -2.16 9.96 -18.68
N ALA A 37 -2.44 8.77 -19.21
CA ALA A 37 -2.53 7.55 -18.42
C ALA A 37 -1.18 7.19 -17.75
N LEU A 38 -0.06 7.42 -18.44
CA LEU A 38 1.28 7.24 -17.84
C LEU A 38 1.54 8.21 -16.68
N VAL A 39 1.19 9.49 -16.84
CA VAL A 39 1.32 10.48 -15.76
C VAL A 39 0.44 10.09 -14.57
N TYR A 40 -0.81 9.68 -14.83
CA TYR A 40 -1.73 9.21 -13.80
C TYR A 40 -1.17 7.99 -13.05
N PHE A 41 -0.65 7.00 -13.77
CA PHE A 41 -0.02 5.83 -13.18
C PHE A 41 1.14 6.21 -12.24
N HIS A 42 2.04 7.09 -12.68
CA HIS A 42 3.16 7.52 -11.86
C HIS A 42 2.71 8.27 -10.59
N GLU A 43 1.71 9.14 -10.71
CA GLU A 43 1.17 9.88 -9.56
C GLU A 43 0.55 8.94 -8.51
N TYR A 44 -0.32 8.02 -8.95
CA TYR A 44 -1.02 7.11 -8.04
C TYR A 44 -0.11 6.01 -7.50
N SER A 45 0.87 5.55 -8.28
CA SER A 45 1.91 4.65 -7.79
C SER A 45 2.73 5.30 -6.66
N ARG A 46 3.10 6.57 -6.80
CA ARG A 46 3.76 7.32 -5.73
C ARG A 46 2.88 7.44 -4.49
N LYS A 47 1.61 7.86 -4.64
CA LYS A 47 0.65 7.97 -3.52
C LYS A 47 0.48 6.64 -2.79
N ARG A 48 0.39 5.53 -3.53
CA ARG A 48 0.33 4.17 -2.97
C ARG A 48 1.55 3.84 -2.13
N ASN A 49 2.75 4.10 -2.64
CA ASN A 49 3.99 3.82 -1.92
C ASN A 49 4.14 4.71 -0.68
N GLU A 50 3.73 5.97 -0.73
CA GLU A 50 3.69 6.86 0.43
C GLU A 50 2.76 6.33 1.52
N ALA A 51 1.54 5.91 1.16
CA ALA A 51 0.57 5.35 2.09
C ALA A 51 1.04 4.01 2.71
N LEU A 52 1.66 3.13 1.92
CA LEU A 52 2.24 1.88 2.41
C LEU A 52 3.38 2.13 3.40
N ASN A 53 4.26 3.11 3.12
CA ASN A 53 5.32 3.49 4.04
C ASN A 53 4.79 4.11 5.32
N GLU A 54 3.74 4.93 5.24
CA GLU A 54 3.07 5.47 6.43
C GLU A 54 2.48 4.37 7.29
N TYR A 55 1.81 3.39 6.67
CA TYR A 55 1.25 2.25 7.38
C TYR A 55 2.36 1.42 8.02
N ALA A 56 3.45 1.14 7.29
CA ALA A 56 4.59 0.40 7.81
C ALA A 56 5.20 1.04 9.06
N ARG A 57 5.36 2.38 9.05
CA ARG A 57 5.87 3.14 10.21
C ARG A 57 4.93 3.12 11.41
N ALA A 58 3.61 3.12 11.18
CA ALA A 58 2.62 3.26 12.24
C ALA A 58 2.15 1.91 12.82
N TYR A 59 2.04 0.89 11.98
CA TYR A 59 1.35 -0.37 12.29
C TYR A 59 2.16 -1.63 11.93
N GLY A 60 3.24 -1.48 11.16
CA GLY A 60 4.04 -2.60 10.65
C GLY A 60 3.81 -2.85 9.16
N PRO A 61 4.76 -3.50 8.46
CA PRO A 61 4.76 -3.61 7.01
C PRO A 61 3.64 -4.54 6.50
N LEU A 62 2.94 -4.09 5.45
CA LEU A 62 1.97 -4.91 4.71
C LEU A 62 2.62 -5.65 3.52
N THR A 63 3.74 -5.14 3.02
CA THR A 63 4.44 -5.68 1.84
C THR A 63 5.93 -5.80 2.14
N ILE A 64 6.62 -6.68 1.40
CA ILE A 64 8.08 -6.86 1.53
C ILE A 64 8.82 -5.54 1.29
N ASP A 65 8.37 -4.75 0.31
CA ASP A 65 9.02 -3.50 -0.09
C ASP A 65 9.04 -2.42 1.00
N THR A 66 8.20 -2.55 2.04
CA THR A 66 8.18 -1.63 3.19
C THR A 66 8.70 -2.26 4.48
N ALA A 67 9.20 -3.49 4.42
CA ALA A 67 9.89 -4.11 5.54
C ALA A 67 11.27 -3.46 5.74
N SER A 68 11.48 -2.83 6.89
CA SER A 68 12.77 -2.24 7.26
C SER A 68 13.74 -3.30 7.79
N GLU A 69 15.02 -3.23 7.40
CA GLU A 69 16.11 -4.09 7.87
C GLU A 69 16.69 -3.66 9.24
N SER A 70 16.09 -2.70 9.95
CA SER A 70 16.73 -2.14 11.15
C SER A 70 16.82 -3.18 12.29
N CYS A 71 18.05 -3.57 12.66
CA CYS A 71 18.34 -4.55 13.71
C CYS A 71 17.90 -4.12 15.14
N THR A 72 17.32 -2.93 15.28
CA THR A 72 16.70 -2.43 16.51
C THR A 72 15.22 -2.80 16.63
N GLU A 73 14.61 -3.32 15.56
CA GLU A 73 13.17 -3.60 15.47
C GLU A 73 12.94 -5.11 15.34
N ARG A 74 12.18 -5.69 16.27
CA ARG A 74 11.79 -7.10 16.25
C ARG A 74 11.16 -7.45 14.89
N TRP A 75 11.37 -8.68 14.41
CA TRP A 75 10.64 -9.24 13.25
C TRP A 75 9.12 -9.20 13.54
N ASN A 76 8.46 -8.14 13.11
CA ASN A 76 7.07 -7.83 13.52
C ASN A 76 6.03 -8.46 12.60
N TRP A 77 6.45 -9.11 11.51
CA TRP A 77 5.51 -9.70 10.55
C TRP A 77 4.68 -10.84 11.13
N ILE A 78 5.19 -11.51 12.17
CA ILE A 78 4.49 -12.56 12.92
C ILE A 78 3.57 -12.01 14.02
N ASN A 79 3.64 -10.72 14.34
CA ASN A 79 2.92 -10.12 15.47
C ASN A 79 1.52 -9.62 15.10
N GLU A 80 1.21 -9.54 13.80
CA GLU A 80 -0.14 -9.21 13.34
C GLU A 80 -0.97 -10.49 13.12
N PRO A 81 -2.28 -10.45 13.39
CA PRO A 81 -3.17 -11.55 13.04
C PRO A 81 -3.14 -11.75 11.53
N TRP A 82 -2.90 -12.99 11.11
CA TRP A 82 -2.83 -13.31 9.69
C TRP A 82 -4.23 -13.16 9.07
N PRO A 83 -4.34 -12.73 7.80
CA PRO A 83 -5.64 -12.57 7.15
C PRO A 83 -6.52 -13.83 7.15
N TRP A 84 -5.91 -15.02 7.27
CA TRP A 84 -6.60 -16.32 7.35
C TRP A 84 -6.80 -16.85 8.78
N GLN A 85 -6.31 -16.17 9.82
CA GLN A 85 -6.50 -16.61 11.21
C GLN A 85 -7.94 -16.40 11.72
N GLU A 86 -8.66 -15.40 11.21
CA GLU A 86 -10.07 -15.16 11.58
C GLU A 86 -11.07 -15.99 10.75
N GLY A 87 -10.60 -16.70 9.72
CA GLY A 87 -11.41 -17.54 8.83
C GLY A 87 -11.23 -19.03 9.04
N GLY A 88 -10.75 -19.47 10.22
CA GLY A 88 -10.63 -20.88 10.57
C GLY A 88 -12.01 -21.54 10.73
N CYS A 89 -12.19 -22.70 10.09
CA CYS A 89 -13.40 -23.54 10.03
C CYS A 89 -14.18 -23.69 11.33
#